data_AF-A0A5S5DM34-F1
#
_entry.id   AF-A0A5S5DM34-F1
#
_cell.length_a   1.000
_cell.length_b   1.000
_cell.length_c   1.000
_cell.angle_alpha   90.00
_cell.angle_beta   90.00
_cell.angle_gamma   90.00
#
_symmetry.space_group_name_H-M   'P 1'
#
loop_
_entity.id
_entity.type
_entity.pdbx_description
1 polymer ?
#
loop_
_entity_poly.entity_id
_entity_poly.type
_entity_poly.pdbx_seq_one_letter_code
_entity_poly.pdbx_strand_id
1 'polypeptide(L)'
;MAIQKDGPNGAYIGKVGSVYGYVLNGQNIIRGKRRRSTKKPTPNMLLNRAKMKAASHFATMLVPCFRYGYRELAPKGSRVGAVQLAQSHIFKECLEIDEKGKPYVNPEKVRVFRGSLNPPKDCSVWQENDRLHFKWGYEAVRGSQTYRINIVVYDIDHAFVFKIAEEDVHKGEYSMVCDLLTYKKGALHVYMGIVDAYTEELSDSVYVGTVE
;
A
#
# COMPACT_ATOMS: atom_id res chain seq x y z
N MET A 1 -24.52 -22.41 -8.92
CA MET A 1 -24.01 -22.68 -10.26
C MET A 1 -22.49 -22.77 -10.19
N ALA A 2 -21.90 -23.69 -10.93
CA ALA A 2 -20.46 -23.77 -11.15
C ALA A 2 -20.19 -23.85 -12.65
N ILE A 3 -19.04 -23.32 -13.06
CA ILE A 3 -18.59 -23.31 -14.45
C ILE A 3 -17.35 -24.18 -14.52
N GLN A 4 -17.37 -25.22 -15.35
CA GLN A 4 -16.19 -26.02 -15.63
C GLN A 4 -15.41 -25.37 -16.78
N LYS A 5 -14.16 -24.98 -16.51
CA LYS A 5 -13.23 -24.47 -17.52
C LYS A 5 -12.36 -25.60 -18.04
N ASP A 6 -11.91 -25.47 -19.29
CA ASP A 6 -10.87 -26.32 -19.89
C ASP A 6 -11.22 -27.83 -19.94
N GLY A 7 -12.50 -28.13 -20.17
CA GLY A 7 -12.98 -29.49 -20.36
C GLY A 7 -13.17 -30.31 -19.07
N PRO A 8 -13.36 -31.64 -19.18
CA PRO A 8 -13.81 -32.49 -18.07
C PRO A 8 -12.84 -32.55 -16.87
N ASN A 9 -11.54 -32.34 -17.11
CA ASN A 9 -10.50 -32.37 -16.07
C ASN A 9 -10.06 -30.97 -15.62
N GLY A 10 -10.66 -29.91 -16.16
CA GLY A 10 -10.27 -28.55 -15.83
C GLY A 10 -10.98 -27.99 -14.59
N ALA A 11 -10.62 -26.76 -14.22
CA ALA A 11 -11.04 -26.15 -12.97
C ALA A 11 -12.53 -25.80 -12.97
N TYR A 12 -13.21 -26.09 -11.85
CA TYR A 12 -14.57 -25.61 -11.64
C TYR A 12 -14.58 -24.33 -10.81
N ILE A 13 -15.29 -23.32 -11.29
CA ILE A 13 -15.46 -22.02 -10.65
C ILE A 13 -16.90 -21.91 -10.13
N GLY A 14 -17.06 -21.75 -8.83
CA GLY A 14 -18.36 -21.70 -8.16
C GLY A 14 -18.63 -22.93 -7.29
N LYS A 15 -19.91 -23.21 -7.04
CA LYS A 15 -20.33 -24.24 -6.07
C LYS A 15 -20.63 -25.57 -6.76
N VAL A 16 -19.93 -26.64 -6.35
CA VAL A 16 -20.18 -28.03 -6.75
C VAL A 16 -20.44 -28.84 -5.49
N GLY A 17 -21.67 -29.32 -5.28
CA GLY A 17 -22.03 -30.06 -4.07
C GLY A 17 -21.77 -29.29 -2.77
N SER A 18 -20.93 -29.85 -1.89
CA SER A 18 -20.53 -29.26 -0.60
C SER A 18 -19.30 -28.36 -0.67
N VAL A 19 -18.66 -28.27 -1.84
CA VAL A 19 -17.41 -27.53 -2.06
C VAL A 19 -17.60 -26.34 -3.00
N TYR A 20 -16.65 -25.42 -2.92
CA TYR A 20 -16.53 -24.25 -3.80
C TYR A 20 -15.15 -24.28 -4.42
N GLY A 21 -15.09 -24.17 -5.75
CA GLY A 21 -13.87 -24.00 -6.52
C GLY A 21 -13.72 -22.56 -6.99
N TYR A 22 -12.50 -22.04 -7.01
CA TYR A 22 -12.15 -20.74 -7.60
C TYR A 22 -10.66 -20.68 -7.89
N VAL A 23 -10.26 -19.74 -8.75
CA VAL A 23 -8.84 -19.47 -9.03
C VAL A 23 -8.35 -18.35 -8.12
N LEU A 24 -7.24 -18.57 -7.44
CA LEU A 24 -6.57 -17.56 -6.61
C LEU A 24 -5.09 -17.49 -7.00
N ASN A 25 -4.62 -16.32 -7.44
CA ASN A 25 -3.23 -16.11 -7.87
C ASN A 25 -2.74 -17.16 -8.89
N GLY A 26 -3.60 -17.55 -9.84
CA GLY A 26 -3.29 -18.57 -10.86
C GLY A 26 -3.40 -20.03 -10.37
N GLN A 27 -3.76 -20.26 -9.11
CA GLN A 27 -3.91 -21.60 -8.54
C GLN A 27 -5.39 -21.99 -8.40
N ASN A 28 -5.71 -23.24 -8.70
CA ASN A 28 -7.05 -23.80 -8.51
C ASN A 28 -7.26 -24.18 -7.04
N ILE A 29 -8.17 -23.49 -6.35
CA ILE A 29 -8.46 -23.69 -4.94
C ILE A 29 -9.84 -24.29 -4.76
N ILE A 30 -9.93 -25.35 -3.95
CA ILE A 30 -11.18 -26.00 -3.55
C ILE A 30 -11.34 -25.89 -2.04
N ARG A 31 -12.53 -25.49 -1.58
CA ARG A 31 -12.84 -25.34 -0.15
C ARG A 31 -14.25 -25.79 0.20
N GLY A 32 -14.44 -26.23 1.43
CA GLY A 32 -15.78 -26.47 1.98
C GLY A 32 -16.60 -25.19 2.22
N LYS A 33 -17.92 -25.35 2.34
CA LYS A 33 -18.86 -24.28 2.71
C LYS A 33 -18.48 -23.65 4.06
N ARG A 34 -18.51 -22.31 4.15
CA ARG A 34 -18.36 -21.59 5.43
C ARG A 34 -19.52 -21.96 6.37
N ARG A 35 -19.20 -22.35 7.61
CA ARG A 35 -20.20 -22.51 8.68
C ARG A 35 -20.43 -21.15 9.35
N ARG A 36 -21.68 -20.71 9.42
CA ARG A 36 -22.03 -19.46 10.13
C ARG A 36 -21.93 -19.73 11.64
N SER A 37 -21.21 -18.87 12.36
CA SER A 37 -21.20 -18.94 13.83
C SER A 37 -22.47 -18.28 14.38
N THR A 38 -23.11 -18.91 15.37
CA THR A 38 -24.24 -18.38 16.13
C THR A 38 -23.83 -17.73 17.45
N LYS A 39 -22.56 -17.88 17.85
CA LYS A 39 -22.05 -17.35 19.12
C LYS A 39 -21.84 -15.83 19.03
N LYS A 40 -22.22 -15.11 20.09
CA LYS A 40 -21.92 -13.68 20.22
C LYS A 40 -20.40 -13.45 20.24
N PRO A 41 -19.87 -12.41 19.56
CA PRO A 41 -18.45 -12.13 19.56
C PRO A 41 -17.94 -11.76 20.96
N THR A 42 -16.77 -12.26 21.33
CA THR A 42 -16.09 -11.84 22.58
C THR A 42 -15.50 -10.43 22.43
N PRO A 43 -15.17 -9.73 23.53
CA PRO A 43 -14.51 -8.43 23.47
C PRO A 43 -13.22 -8.45 22.63
N ASN A 44 -12.39 -9.49 22.79
CA ASN A 44 -11.17 -9.67 22.00
C ASN A 44 -11.47 -9.84 20.50
N MET A 45 -12.56 -10.54 20.14
CA MET A 45 -12.99 -10.64 18.75
C MET A 45 -13.46 -9.30 18.20
N LEU A 46 -14.16 -8.47 18.99
CA LEU A 46 -14.59 -7.14 18.59
C LEU A 46 -13.39 -6.21 18.38
N LEU A 47 -12.40 -6.25 19.29
CA LEU A 47 -11.16 -5.51 19.14
C LEU A 47 -10.40 -5.93 17.88
N ASN A 48 -10.28 -7.23 17.62
CA ASN A 48 -9.63 -7.71 16.40
C ASN A 48 -10.38 -7.25 15.12
N ARG A 49 -11.73 -7.27 15.15
CA ARG A 49 -12.53 -6.72 14.04
C ARG A 49 -12.31 -5.23 13.86
N ALA A 50 -12.21 -4.46 14.95
CA ALA A 50 -11.92 -3.04 14.90
C ALA A 50 -10.53 -2.77 14.30
N LYS A 51 -9.50 -3.53 14.71
CA LYS A 51 -8.16 -3.50 14.11
C LYS A 51 -8.19 -3.78 12.61
N MET A 52 -8.87 -4.85 12.20
CA MET A 52 -9.02 -5.19 10.78
C MET A 52 -9.75 -4.09 10.01
N LYS A 53 -10.78 -3.47 10.60
CA LYS A 53 -11.52 -2.36 9.99
C LYS A 53 -10.61 -1.15 9.80
N ALA A 54 -9.83 -0.77 10.81
CA ALA A 54 -8.90 0.36 10.74
C ALA A 54 -7.82 0.13 9.67
N ALA A 55 -7.18 -1.04 9.68
CA ALA A 55 -6.18 -1.40 8.67
C ALA A 55 -6.76 -1.43 7.25
N SER A 56 -7.97 -2.00 7.08
CA SER A 56 -8.63 -2.06 5.78
C SER A 56 -9.05 -0.68 5.29
N HIS A 57 -9.61 0.16 6.16
CA HIS A 57 -9.99 1.55 5.85
C HIS A 57 -8.79 2.31 5.30
N PHE A 58 -7.69 2.31 6.04
CA PHE A 58 -6.44 2.95 5.63
C PHE A 58 -5.88 2.38 4.31
N ALA A 59 -5.95 1.06 4.12
CA ALA A 59 -5.33 0.43 2.95
C ALA A 59 -6.17 0.53 1.66
N THR A 60 -7.47 0.81 1.76
CA THR A 60 -8.41 0.66 0.62
C THR A 60 -8.08 1.61 -0.52
N MET A 61 -7.81 2.89 -0.23
CA MET A 61 -7.47 3.86 -1.26
C MET A 61 -6.07 3.63 -1.85
N LEU A 62 -5.12 3.18 -1.02
CA LEU A 62 -3.73 2.92 -1.43
C LEU A 62 -3.53 1.58 -2.15
N VAL A 63 -4.59 0.83 -2.45
CA VAL A 63 -4.47 -0.46 -3.18
C VAL A 63 -3.64 -0.35 -4.47
N PRO A 64 -3.82 0.66 -5.34
CA PRO A 64 -2.99 0.82 -6.53
C PRO A 64 -1.51 1.05 -6.17
N CYS A 65 -1.24 1.90 -5.17
CA CYS A 65 0.11 2.15 -4.68
C CYS A 65 0.76 0.88 -4.12
N PHE A 66 0.04 0.06 -3.36
CA PHE A 66 0.58 -1.20 -2.85
C PHE A 66 0.82 -2.24 -3.95
N ARG A 67 -0.03 -2.28 -4.99
CA ARG A 67 0.21 -3.17 -6.15
C ARG A 67 1.52 -2.83 -6.85
N TYR A 68 1.80 -1.54 -7.01
CA TYR A 68 3.05 -1.06 -7.57
C TYR A 68 4.22 -1.25 -6.59
N GLY A 69 4.06 -0.79 -5.35
CA GLY A 69 5.10 -0.72 -4.33
C GLY A 69 5.55 -2.02 -3.73
N TYR A 70 4.74 -3.08 -3.80
CA TYR A 70 5.08 -4.42 -3.28
C TYR A 70 5.28 -5.44 -4.42
N ARG A 71 5.44 -4.98 -5.67
CA ARG A 71 5.52 -5.86 -6.85
C ARG A 71 6.72 -6.82 -6.82
N GLU A 72 7.85 -6.36 -6.29
CA GLU A 72 9.08 -7.16 -6.17
C GLU A 72 8.93 -8.27 -5.12
N LEU A 73 8.25 -7.98 -4.01
CA LEU A 73 8.03 -8.94 -2.92
C LEU A 73 6.98 -10.01 -3.27
N ALA A 74 6.13 -9.75 -4.26
CA ALA A 74 5.07 -10.66 -4.70
C ALA A 74 5.11 -10.87 -6.22
N PRO A 75 6.13 -11.57 -6.74
CA PRO A 75 6.25 -11.84 -8.16
C PRO A 75 5.08 -12.69 -8.68
N LYS A 76 4.87 -12.69 -10.00
CA LYS A 76 3.81 -13.47 -10.64
C LYS A 76 3.89 -14.94 -10.23
N GLY A 77 2.77 -15.49 -9.77
CA GLY A 77 2.68 -16.86 -9.25
C GLY A 77 2.93 -17.00 -7.74
N SER A 78 3.28 -15.92 -7.05
CA SER A 78 3.35 -15.92 -5.58
C SER A 78 2.01 -16.29 -4.95
N ARG A 79 2.08 -17.09 -3.89
CA ARG A 79 0.90 -17.46 -3.09
C ARG A 79 0.27 -16.25 -2.41
N VAL A 80 1.07 -15.24 -2.07
CA VAL A 80 0.64 -14.01 -1.39
C VAL A 80 0.83 -12.83 -2.33
N GLY A 81 -0.23 -12.06 -2.58
CA GLY A 81 -0.18 -10.91 -3.48
C GLY A 81 0.39 -9.66 -2.82
N ALA A 82 0.84 -8.70 -3.63
CA ALA A 82 1.42 -7.42 -3.20
C ALA A 82 0.57 -6.68 -2.15
N VAL A 83 -0.74 -6.54 -2.42
CA VAL A 83 -1.69 -5.89 -1.49
C VAL A 83 -1.82 -6.64 -0.17
N GLN A 84 -1.74 -7.98 -0.19
CA GLN A 84 -1.84 -8.79 1.03
C GLN A 84 -0.58 -8.63 1.90
N LEU A 85 0.59 -8.49 1.29
CA LEU A 85 1.83 -8.18 2.01
C LEU A 85 1.77 -6.79 2.65
N ALA A 86 1.30 -5.79 1.91
CA ALA A 86 1.09 -4.44 2.45
C ALA A 86 0.09 -4.43 3.61
N GLN A 87 -1.04 -5.10 3.46
CA GLN A 87 -2.04 -5.25 4.54
C GLN A 87 -1.46 -5.99 5.76
N SER A 88 -0.65 -7.03 5.54
CA SER A 88 0.03 -7.73 6.63
C SER A 88 1.01 -6.80 7.36
N HIS A 89 1.77 -5.98 6.63
CA HIS A 89 2.69 -5.00 7.21
C HIS A 89 1.93 -3.99 8.07
N ILE A 90 0.87 -3.37 7.52
CA ILE A 90 0.01 -2.42 8.26
C ILE A 90 -0.53 -3.06 9.54
N PHE A 91 -1.04 -4.28 9.44
CA PHE A 91 -1.68 -4.95 10.56
C PHE A 91 -0.69 -5.35 11.68
N LYS A 92 0.56 -5.68 11.33
CA LYS A 92 1.56 -6.15 12.29
C LYS A 92 2.38 -5.03 12.90
N GLU A 93 2.72 -4.02 12.10
CA GLU A 93 3.75 -3.03 12.45
C GLU A 93 3.19 -1.61 12.60
N CYS A 94 2.07 -1.27 11.96
CA CYS A 94 1.54 0.09 11.93
C CYS A 94 0.29 0.30 12.81
N LEU A 95 -0.32 -0.77 13.34
CA LEU A 95 -1.52 -0.66 14.16
C LEU A 95 -1.18 -0.25 15.60
N GLU A 96 -1.78 0.84 16.04
CA GLU A 96 -1.69 1.35 17.41
C GLU A 96 -3.08 1.48 18.02
N ILE A 97 -3.15 1.62 19.35
CA ILE A 97 -4.39 1.79 20.09
C ILE A 97 -4.32 3.15 20.76
N ASP A 98 -5.28 4.01 20.44
CA ASP A 98 -5.43 5.32 21.05
C ASP A 98 -5.83 5.20 22.54
N GLU A 99 -5.69 6.27 23.32
CA GLU A 99 -6.04 6.33 24.75
C GLU A 99 -7.49 5.91 25.03
N LYS A 100 -8.38 6.12 24.04
CA LYS A 100 -9.80 5.72 24.07
C LYS A 100 -10.03 4.24 23.73
N GLY A 101 -8.98 3.44 23.58
CA GLY A 101 -9.06 2.02 23.22
C GLY A 101 -9.45 1.75 21.76
N LYS A 102 -9.41 2.77 20.89
CA LYS A 102 -9.75 2.64 19.47
C LYS A 102 -8.49 2.35 18.65
N PRO A 103 -8.45 1.27 17.87
CA PRO A 103 -7.31 0.99 17.02
C PRO A 103 -7.27 1.95 15.82
N TYR A 104 -6.09 2.47 15.51
CA TYR A 104 -5.82 3.29 14.35
C TYR A 104 -4.50 2.87 13.69
N VAL A 105 -4.30 3.28 12.44
CA VAL A 105 -3.04 3.04 11.72
C VAL A 105 -2.17 4.27 11.91
N ASN A 106 -0.99 4.10 12.47
CA ASN A 106 0.02 5.16 12.55
C ASN A 106 0.64 5.37 11.17
N PRO A 107 0.40 6.52 10.50
CA PRO A 107 0.88 6.78 9.15
C PRO A 107 2.41 6.79 9.03
N GLU A 108 3.14 7.15 10.09
CA GLU A 108 4.60 7.26 10.09
C GLU A 108 5.28 5.90 9.91
N LYS A 109 4.66 4.85 10.44
CA LYS A 109 5.16 3.47 10.35
C LYS A 109 4.77 2.80 9.03
N VAL A 110 3.86 3.38 8.26
CA VAL A 110 3.41 2.79 7.00
C VAL A 110 4.50 2.92 5.96
N ARG A 111 4.73 1.82 5.22
CA ARG A 111 5.54 1.83 4.02
C ARG A 111 4.65 1.52 2.82
N VAL A 112 4.62 2.45 1.86
CA VAL A 112 3.84 2.35 0.63
C VAL A 112 4.64 1.62 -0.45
N PHE A 113 5.96 1.81 -0.46
CA PHE A 113 6.90 1.15 -1.36
C PHE A 113 7.85 0.24 -0.57
N ARG A 114 8.23 -0.87 -1.20
CA ARG A 114 9.19 -1.85 -0.69
C ARG A 114 10.11 -2.29 -1.82
N GLY A 115 11.40 -2.28 -1.55
CA GLY A 115 12.40 -2.81 -2.49
C GLY A 115 13.82 -2.74 -1.94
N SER A 116 14.78 -3.05 -2.81
CA SER A 116 16.20 -3.20 -2.49
C SER A 116 17.00 -1.90 -2.51
N LEU A 117 16.52 -0.84 -3.16
CA LEU A 117 17.25 0.41 -3.29
C LEU A 117 17.34 1.14 -1.95
N ASN A 118 18.42 1.91 -1.78
CA ASN A 118 18.58 2.77 -0.62
C ASN A 118 17.48 3.86 -0.62
N PRO A 119 16.76 4.06 0.48
CA PRO A 119 15.75 5.12 0.59
C PRO A 119 16.41 6.52 0.64
N PRO A 120 15.65 7.58 0.30
CA PRO A 120 16.11 8.95 0.49
C PRO A 120 16.25 9.28 1.98
N LYS A 121 17.19 10.17 2.32
CA LYS A 121 17.46 10.65 3.69
C LYS A 121 17.05 12.12 3.83
N ASP A 122 16.96 12.61 5.06
CA ASP A 122 16.72 14.03 5.39
C ASP A 122 15.56 14.65 4.60
N CYS A 123 14.48 13.88 4.46
CA CYS A 123 13.32 14.27 3.67
C CYS A 123 12.52 15.33 4.41
N SER A 124 12.10 16.37 3.69
CA SER A 124 11.22 17.42 4.20
C SER A 124 10.21 17.81 3.13
N VAL A 125 9.02 18.20 3.59
CA VAL A 125 7.94 18.71 2.74
C VAL A 125 7.40 19.99 3.34
N TRP A 126 7.13 20.98 2.50
CA TRP A 126 6.39 22.17 2.88
C TRP A 126 5.46 22.60 1.75
N GLN A 127 4.41 23.33 2.13
CA GLN A 127 3.47 23.91 1.19
C GLN A 127 3.83 25.37 0.95
N GLU A 128 3.80 25.78 -0.33
CA GLU A 128 3.84 27.17 -0.73
C GLU A 128 2.75 27.41 -1.79
N ASN A 129 1.73 28.21 -1.42
CA ASN A 129 0.52 28.40 -2.23
C ASN A 129 -0.15 27.06 -2.58
N ASP A 130 -0.37 26.78 -3.87
CA ASP A 130 -0.95 25.53 -4.39
C ASP A 130 0.10 24.46 -4.76
N ARG A 131 1.35 24.63 -4.29
CA ARG A 131 2.46 23.73 -4.59
C ARG A 131 3.01 23.07 -3.33
N LEU A 132 3.36 21.80 -3.49
CA LEU A 132 4.16 21.07 -2.53
C LEU A 132 5.62 21.08 -2.97
N HIS A 133 6.47 21.45 -2.05
CA HIS A 133 7.92 21.44 -2.22
C HIS A 133 8.51 20.33 -1.36
N PHE A 134 9.42 19.57 -1.96
CA PHE A 134 10.08 18.44 -1.35
C PHE A 134 11.58 18.66 -1.43
N LYS A 135 12.28 18.30 -0.36
CA LYS A 135 13.73 18.29 -0.32
C LYS A 135 14.22 17.02 0.34
N TRP A 136 15.26 16.40 -0.20
CA TRP A 136 15.85 15.17 0.33
C TRP A 136 17.35 15.11 0.05
N GLY A 137 18.05 14.33 0.87
CA GLY A 137 19.41 13.89 0.63
C GLY A 137 19.42 12.51 -0.03
N TYR A 138 20.32 12.32 -1.00
CA TYR A 138 20.60 11.00 -1.54
C TYR A 138 22.10 10.83 -1.77
N GLU A 139 22.66 9.76 -1.22
CA GLU A 139 24.06 9.41 -1.45
C GLU A 139 24.19 8.79 -2.84
N ALA A 140 24.96 9.44 -3.71
CA ALA A 140 25.14 9.02 -5.09
C ALA A 140 25.77 7.62 -5.16
N VAL A 141 24.98 6.63 -5.58
CA VAL A 141 25.47 5.30 -5.94
C VAL A 141 25.89 5.33 -7.41
N ARG A 142 27.06 4.76 -7.76
CA ARG A 142 27.53 4.72 -9.16
C ARG A 142 26.45 4.10 -10.08
N GLY A 143 26.06 4.81 -11.14
CA GLY A 143 25.03 4.35 -12.10
C GLY A 143 23.63 4.95 -11.92
N SER A 144 23.47 5.92 -11.02
CA SER A 144 22.18 6.43 -10.53
C SER A 144 21.47 7.49 -11.39
N GLN A 145 21.91 7.75 -12.63
CA GLN A 145 21.30 8.78 -13.51
C GLN A 145 19.85 8.45 -13.93
N THR A 146 19.43 7.21 -13.73
CA THR A 146 18.07 6.73 -14.03
C THR A 146 17.16 6.77 -12.81
N TYR A 147 17.67 7.16 -11.64
CA TYR A 147 16.90 7.15 -10.41
C TYR A 147 15.95 8.36 -10.37
N ARG A 148 14.70 8.09 -10.04
CA ARG A 148 13.61 9.06 -9.87
C ARG A 148 12.97 8.91 -8.50
N ILE A 149 12.27 9.95 -8.03
CA ILE A 149 11.49 9.91 -6.80
C ILE A 149 10.04 9.56 -7.09
N ASN A 150 9.53 8.55 -6.37
CA ASN A 150 8.11 8.28 -6.21
C ASN A 150 7.57 9.08 -5.02
N ILE A 151 6.50 9.84 -5.23
CA ILE A 151 5.80 10.63 -4.21
C ILE A 151 4.37 10.14 -4.12
N VAL A 152 3.93 9.86 -2.89
CA VAL A 152 2.52 9.58 -2.57
C VAL A 152 2.06 10.60 -1.55
N VAL A 153 1.05 11.38 -1.93
CA VAL A 153 0.33 12.28 -1.02
C VAL A 153 -1.01 11.62 -0.72
N TYR A 154 -1.33 11.45 0.55
CA TYR A 154 -2.47 10.66 0.98
C TYR A 154 -3.36 11.41 1.97
N ASP A 155 -4.62 11.62 1.60
CA ASP A 155 -5.72 11.94 2.51
C ASP A 155 -6.42 10.62 2.88
N ILE A 156 -6.31 10.24 4.16
CA ILE A 156 -6.76 8.95 4.68
C ILE A 156 -8.23 8.66 4.37
N ASP A 157 -9.07 9.70 4.31
CA ASP A 157 -10.52 9.54 4.19
C ASP A 157 -11.06 9.79 2.78
N HIS A 158 -10.26 10.36 1.87
CA HIS A 158 -10.77 10.87 0.59
C HIS A 158 -10.04 10.32 -0.62
N ALA A 159 -8.75 10.61 -0.76
CA ALA A 159 -8.04 10.41 -2.02
C ALA A 159 -6.52 10.35 -1.81
N PHE A 160 -5.83 9.83 -2.82
CA PHE A 160 -4.37 9.87 -2.89
C PHE A 160 -3.94 10.42 -4.24
N VAL A 161 -2.76 11.03 -4.27
CA VAL A 161 -2.04 11.41 -5.49
C VAL A 161 -0.75 10.62 -5.50
N PHE A 162 -0.48 9.96 -6.63
CA PHE A 162 0.79 9.27 -6.88
C PHE A 162 1.48 9.95 -8.07
N LYS A 163 2.72 10.39 -7.86
CA LYS A 163 3.54 11.05 -8.88
C LYS A 163 4.95 10.48 -8.86
N ILE A 164 5.51 10.28 -10.05
CA ILE A 164 6.93 10.00 -10.23
C ILE A 164 7.57 11.31 -10.72
N ALA A 165 8.60 11.78 -10.00
CA ALA A 165 9.34 12.98 -10.37
C ALA A 165 10.08 12.76 -11.68
N GLU A 166 10.09 13.79 -12.52
CA GLU A 166 10.77 13.75 -13.82
C GLU A 166 12.27 14.06 -13.67
N GLU A 167 12.63 14.79 -12.61
CA GLU A 167 14.01 15.09 -12.27
C GLU A 167 14.75 13.93 -11.63
N ASP A 168 16.07 14.02 -11.71
CA ASP A 168 16.99 13.08 -11.09
C ASP A 168 16.95 13.23 -9.57
N VAL A 169 16.99 12.10 -8.87
CA VAL A 169 17.13 12.03 -7.41
C VAL A 169 18.28 12.89 -6.88
N HIS A 170 19.37 13.08 -7.63
CA HIS A 170 20.52 13.91 -7.19
C HIS A 170 20.22 15.41 -7.16
N LYS A 171 19.14 15.88 -7.80
CA LYS A 171 18.72 17.28 -7.69
C LYS A 171 18.40 17.63 -6.24
N GLY A 172 17.92 16.65 -5.46
CA GLY A 172 17.64 16.80 -4.03
C GLY A 172 16.43 17.70 -3.70
N GLU A 173 15.74 18.20 -4.72
CA GLU A 173 14.56 19.03 -4.59
C GLU A 173 13.57 18.78 -5.74
N TYR A 174 12.28 18.88 -5.43
CA TYR A 174 11.20 18.80 -6.40
C TYR A 174 10.01 19.63 -5.94
N SER A 175 9.26 20.17 -6.89
CA SER A 175 8.01 20.86 -6.61
C SER A 175 6.93 20.37 -7.55
N MET A 176 5.73 20.15 -7.03
CA MET A 176 4.58 19.78 -7.85
C MET A 176 3.32 20.52 -7.40
N VAL A 177 2.41 20.73 -8.35
CA VAL A 177 1.04 21.14 -8.04
C VAL A 177 0.31 19.91 -7.49
N CYS A 178 -0.44 20.09 -6.41
CA CYS A 178 -1.17 19.01 -5.77
C CYS A 178 -2.64 19.40 -5.62
N ASP A 179 -3.51 18.85 -6.47
CA ASP A 179 -4.95 19.16 -6.47
C ASP A 179 -5.63 18.82 -5.13
N LEU A 180 -5.06 17.89 -4.35
CA LEU A 180 -5.56 17.57 -3.01
C LEU A 180 -5.48 18.76 -2.06
N LEU A 181 -4.58 19.72 -2.28
CA LEU A 181 -4.50 20.93 -1.44
C LEU A 181 -5.77 21.77 -1.51
N THR A 182 -6.47 21.77 -2.65
CA THR A 182 -7.70 22.54 -2.84
C THR A 182 -8.91 21.88 -2.18
N TYR A 183 -8.91 20.55 -2.07
CA TYR A 183 -10.05 19.77 -1.57
C TYR A 183 -9.78 19.10 -0.21
N LYS A 184 -8.62 19.37 0.41
CA LYS A 184 -8.22 18.75 1.68
C LYS A 184 -9.25 19.02 2.76
N LYS A 185 -9.66 17.97 3.46
CA LYS A 185 -10.49 18.07 4.67
C LYS A 185 -9.73 17.71 5.94
N GLY A 186 -8.51 17.20 5.81
CA GLY A 186 -7.63 16.83 6.90
C GLY A 186 -6.16 16.90 6.48
N ALA A 187 -5.29 16.41 7.36
CA ALA A 187 -3.85 16.39 7.11
C ALA A 187 -3.49 15.47 5.94
N LEU A 188 -2.65 15.97 5.04
CA LEU A 188 -2.12 15.19 3.92
C LEU A 188 -0.83 14.52 4.34
N HIS A 189 -0.81 13.19 4.35
CA HIS A 189 0.37 12.40 4.66
C HIS A 189 1.23 12.17 3.43
N VAL A 190 2.53 12.46 3.53
CA VAL A 190 3.45 12.36 2.41
C VAL A 190 4.44 11.21 2.60
N TYR A 191 4.55 10.38 1.57
CA TYR A 191 5.53 9.30 1.48
C TYR A 191 6.41 9.50 0.25
N MET A 192 7.70 9.23 0.40
CA MET A 192 8.67 9.27 -0.69
C MET A 192 9.41 7.94 -0.79
N GLY A 193 9.73 7.51 -2.01
CA GLY A 193 10.62 6.39 -2.28
C GLY A 193 11.37 6.62 -3.58
N ILE A 194 12.36 5.80 -3.88
CA ILE A 194 13.13 5.87 -5.12
C ILE A 194 12.67 4.76 -6.05
N VAL A 195 12.70 5.05 -7.35
CA VAL A 195 12.57 4.06 -8.43
C VAL A 195 13.73 4.24 -9.39
N ASP A 196 14.33 3.14 -9.82
CA ASP A 196 15.20 3.15 -10.98
C ASP A 196 14.35 3.05 -12.26
N ALA A 197 14.39 4.06 -13.12
CA ALA A 197 13.64 4.08 -14.37
C ALA A 197 14.11 3.03 -15.39
N TYR A 198 15.30 2.44 -15.21
CA TYR A 198 15.84 1.42 -16.09
C TYR A 198 15.53 -0.01 -15.62
N THR A 199 15.88 -0.34 -14.37
CA THR A 199 15.64 -1.68 -13.81
C THR A 199 14.25 -1.86 -13.22
N GLU A 200 13.50 -0.77 -13.04
CA GLU A 200 12.22 -0.74 -12.33
C GLU A 200 12.30 -1.11 -10.84
N GLU A 201 13.51 -1.19 -10.26
CA GLU A 201 13.72 -1.46 -8.84
C GLU A 201 13.24 -0.31 -7.96
N LEU A 202 12.71 -0.63 -6.78
CA LEU A 202 12.19 0.32 -5.81
C LEU A 202 13.05 0.39 -4.54
N SER A 203 12.94 1.51 -3.82
CA SER A 203 13.37 1.58 -2.42
C SER A 203 12.20 1.33 -1.48
N ASP A 204 12.51 1.04 -0.22
CA ASP A 204 11.56 1.27 0.86
C ASP A 204 11.11 2.73 0.88
N SER A 205 9.82 2.98 1.14
CA SER A 205 9.31 4.34 1.29
C SER A 205 9.60 4.92 2.68
N VAL A 206 9.88 6.21 2.73
CA VAL A 206 10.05 7.02 3.93
C VAL A 206 8.85 7.93 4.12
N TYR A 207 8.36 8.02 5.35
CA TYR A 207 7.37 9.03 5.73
C TYR A 207 8.05 10.38 5.89
N VAL A 208 7.56 11.38 5.17
CA VAL A 208 8.20 12.71 5.10
C VAL A 208 7.56 13.68 6.09
N GLY A 209 6.26 13.54 6.33
CA GLY A 209 5.51 14.40 7.24
C GLY A 209 4.08 14.62 6.78
N THR A 210 3.41 15.53 7.49
CA THR A 210 2.08 16.03 7.18
C THR A 210 2.14 17.43 6.61
N VAL A 211 1.25 17.70 5.66
CA VAL A 211 0.95 19.05 5.19
C VAL A 211 -0.50 19.37 5.56
N GLU A 212 -0.70 20.48 6.27
CA GLU A 212 -2.01 20.96 6.74
C GLU A 212 -2.60 22.03 5.86
#